data_AF-A0AAU3IZG7-F1
#
_entry.id   AF-A0AAU3IZG7-F1
#
_cell.length_a   1.000
_cell.length_b   1.000
_cell.length_c   1.000
_cell.angle_alpha   90.00
_cell.angle_beta   90.00
_cell.angle_gamma   90.00
#
_symmetry.space_group_name_H-M   'P 1'
#
loop_
_entity.id
_entity.type
_entity.pdbx_description
1 polymer ?
#
loop_
_entity_poly.entity_id
_entity_poly.type
_entity_poly.pdbx_seq_one_letter_code
_entity_poly.pdbx_strand_id
1 'polypeptide(L)'
;MTCEEVRISLGVHVLGALDAEEAAEVEAHLETCVECRAELAALSGLPPLLALVSAEDVERAAAPPRAVLDRLVAASARRGRRSRALLALAASVVVAAVGGTAWLSAAQTASQDTVAGSAAAAPQYETAPDGGAGSAAAAGAASDAAAAQAPKVGNDEIPQIFGAPDSPVPSPGTVARKVEQSPAEETVTASPEARGSNGDMRLTVRLVPQERGTQVVARVAGVPAGTVCTLRVIGKDGTVSVLGPWAVGSGEYRGPKMVFEGSTALSPGQIERVELAGADGRTLVAARL
;
A
#
# COMPACT_ATOMS: atom_id res chain seq x y z
N MET A 1 6.00 -23.90 -29.53
CA MET A 1 5.11 -23.15 -28.63
C MET A 1 3.64 -23.36 -28.95
N THR A 2 2.80 -23.30 -27.92
CA THR A 2 1.33 -23.27 -28.03
C THR A 2 0.83 -21.87 -28.42
N CYS A 3 -0.42 -21.75 -28.86
CA CYS A 3 -1.01 -20.43 -29.19
C CYS A 3 -1.09 -19.51 -27.96
N GLU A 4 -1.35 -20.07 -26.77
CA GLU A 4 -1.44 -19.30 -25.52
C GLU A 4 -0.08 -18.68 -25.16
N GLU A 5 0.99 -19.49 -25.21
CA GLU A 5 2.36 -19.01 -24.97
C GLU A 5 2.77 -17.92 -25.96
N VAL A 6 2.49 -18.13 -27.26
CA VAL A 6 2.84 -17.14 -28.28
C VAL A 6 2.07 -15.84 -28.08
N ARG A 7 0.77 -15.89 -27.77
CA ARG A 7 -0.06 -14.70 -27.53
C ARG A 7 0.51 -13.82 -26.42
N ILE A 8 0.94 -14.41 -25.30
CA ILE A 8 1.56 -13.68 -24.19
C ILE A 8 2.90 -13.05 -24.64
N SER A 9 3.68 -13.76 -25.45
CA SER A 9 4.98 -13.27 -25.94
C SER A 9 4.87 -12.23 -27.08
N LEU A 10 3.71 -12.06 -27.73
CA LEU A 10 3.54 -11.10 -28.85
C LEU A 10 3.83 -9.65 -28.45
N GLY A 11 3.41 -9.22 -27.27
CA GLY A 11 3.67 -7.85 -26.80
C GLY A 11 5.18 -7.58 -26.66
N VAL A 12 5.92 -8.54 -26.11
CA VAL A 12 7.38 -8.45 -25.93
C VAL A 12 8.10 -8.56 -27.28
N HIS A 13 7.60 -9.42 -28.18
CA HIS A 13 8.11 -9.56 -29.55
C HIS A 13 8.00 -8.24 -30.33
N VAL A 14 6.83 -7.59 -30.28
CA VAL A 14 6.56 -6.30 -30.95
C VAL A 14 7.43 -5.17 -30.42
N LEU A 15 7.76 -5.19 -29.13
CA LEU A 15 8.69 -4.24 -28.51
C LEU A 15 10.17 -4.59 -28.74
N GLY A 16 10.46 -5.72 -29.39
CA GLY A 16 11.82 -6.18 -29.68
C GLY A 16 12.60 -6.60 -28.44
N ALA A 17 11.91 -7.05 -27.39
CA ALA A 17 12.50 -7.37 -26.08
C ALA A 17 12.61 -8.88 -25.80
N LEU A 18 12.29 -9.73 -26.78
CA LEU A 18 12.57 -11.16 -26.71
C LEU A 18 14.04 -11.45 -27.01
N ASP A 19 14.57 -12.53 -26.44
CA ASP A 19 15.84 -13.07 -26.89
C ASP A 19 15.71 -13.72 -28.28
N ALA A 20 16.85 -14.03 -28.90
CA ALA A 20 16.89 -14.52 -30.27
C ALA A 20 16.28 -15.93 -30.44
N GLU A 21 16.34 -16.76 -29.40
CA GLU A 21 15.80 -18.12 -29.43
C GLU A 21 14.27 -18.07 -29.32
N GLU A 22 13.75 -17.32 -28.36
CA GLU A 22 12.31 -17.14 -28.16
C GLU A 22 11.67 -16.40 -29.35
N ALA A 23 12.34 -15.40 -29.92
CA ALA A 23 11.86 -14.73 -31.12
C ALA A 23 11.72 -15.68 -32.31
N ALA A 24 12.69 -16.58 -32.53
CA ALA A 24 12.62 -17.58 -33.60
C ALA A 24 11.48 -18.57 -33.39
N GLU A 25 11.20 -18.98 -32.14
CA GLU A 25 10.05 -19.83 -31.82
C GLU A 25 8.71 -19.15 -32.10
N VAL A 26 8.59 -17.86 -31.76
CA VAL A 26 7.41 -17.04 -32.05
C VAL A 26 7.23 -16.86 -33.56
N GLU A 27 8.28 -16.52 -34.30
CA GLU A 27 8.26 -16.37 -35.76
C GLU A 27 7.85 -17.66 -36.47
N ALA A 28 8.41 -18.81 -36.07
CA ALA A 28 8.05 -20.12 -36.60
C ALA A 28 6.56 -20.45 -36.38
N HIS A 29 5.99 -20.06 -35.23
CA HIS A 29 4.56 -20.22 -34.98
C HIS A 29 3.72 -19.28 -35.86
N LEU A 30 4.17 -18.03 -36.01
CA LEU A 30 3.50 -17.02 -36.83
C LEU A 30 3.45 -17.39 -38.31
N GLU A 31 4.35 -18.23 -38.83
CA GLU A 31 4.25 -18.75 -40.19
C GLU A 31 2.99 -19.61 -40.40
N THR A 32 2.53 -20.30 -39.36
CA THR A 32 1.47 -21.31 -39.46
C THR A 32 0.13 -20.89 -38.85
N CYS A 33 0.11 -19.94 -37.92
CA CYS A 33 -1.11 -19.54 -37.21
C CYS A 33 -1.67 -18.18 -37.66
N VAL A 34 -2.87 -18.17 -38.25
CA VAL A 34 -3.57 -16.94 -38.70
C VAL A 34 -4.02 -16.05 -37.54
N GLU A 35 -4.46 -16.64 -36.43
CA GLU A 35 -4.97 -15.90 -35.27
C GLU A 35 -3.85 -15.11 -34.59
N CYS A 36 -2.71 -15.75 -34.33
CA CYS A 36 -1.54 -15.07 -33.76
C CYS A 36 -1.01 -13.96 -34.67
N ARG A 37 -1.09 -14.11 -36.01
CA ARG A 37 -0.75 -13.02 -36.95
C ARG A 37 -1.73 -11.85 -36.88
N ALA A 38 -3.03 -12.12 -36.69
CA ALA A 38 -4.03 -11.07 -36.54
C ALA A 38 -3.80 -10.27 -35.25
N GLU A 39 -3.51 -10.97 -34.15
CA GLU A 39 -3.16 -10.33 -32.86
C GLU A 39 -1.87 -9.51 -32.99
N LEU A 40 -0.84 -10.05 -33.64
CA LEU A 40 0.40 -9.32 -33.92
C LEU A 40 0.13 -8.02 -34.71
N ALA A 41 -0.73 -8.09 -35.73
CA ALA A 41 -1.12 -6.92 -36.51
C ALA A 41 -1.84 -5.86 -35.64
N ALA A 42 -2.70 -6.28 -34.71
CA ALA A 42 -3.37 -5.38 -33.77
C ALA A 42 -2.37 -4.65 -32.84
N LEU A 43 -1.32 -5.33 -32.40
CA LEU A 43 -0.30 -4.76 -31.51
C LEU A 43 0.78 -3.93 -32.25
N SER A 44 1.02 -4.21 -33.53
CA SER A 44 2.10 -3.57 -34.33
C SER A 44 2.00 -2.05 -34.45
N GLY A 45 0.83 -1.45 -34.18
CA GLY A 45 0.64 0.00 -34.14
C GLY A 45 1.16 0.68 -32.87
N LEU A 46 1.48 -0.07 -31.81
CA LEU A 46 1.88 0.48 -30.51
C LEU A 46 3.33 1.03 -30.48
N PRO A 47 4.36 0.34 -31.01
CA PRO A 47 5.74 0.83 -30.92
C PRO A 47 5.95 2.23 -31.51
N PRO A 48 5.37 2.61 -32.66
CA PRO A 48 5.47 3.97 -33.18
C PRO A 48 4.87 5.03 -32.24
N LEU A 49 3.81 4.69 -31.50
CA LEU A 49 3.20 5.59 -30.51
C LEU A 49 4.09 5.74 -29.28
N LEU A 50 4.69 4.64 -28.81
CA LEU A 50 5.62 4.65 -27.69
C LEU A 50 6.91 5.40 -28.03
N ALA A 51 7.35 5.37 -29.29
CA ALA A 51 8.52 6.12 -29.77
C ALA A 51 8.35 7.65 -29.67
N LEU A 52 7.12 8.16 -29.48
CA LEU A 52 6.86 9.59 -29.25
C LEU A 52 7.22 10.05 -27.83
N VAL A 53 7.39 9.12 -26.89
CA VAL A 53 7.68 9.42 -25.49
C VAL A 53 9.14 9.07 -25.19
N SER A 54 9.91 10.05 -24.73
CA SER A 54 11.30 9.80 -24.33
C SER A 54 11.38 9.17 -22.94
N ALA A 55 12.48 8.48 -22.64
CA ALA A 55 12.74 7.99 -21.28
C ALA A 55 12.69 9.12 -20.24
N GLU A 56 13.15 10.33 -20.61
CA GLU A 56 13.12 11.51 -19.75
C GLU A 56 11.68 11.97 -19.46
N ASP A 57 10.76 11.83 -20.42
CA ASP A 57 9.34 12.15 -20.23
C ASP A 57 8.67 11.16 -19.27
N VAL A 58 9.02 9.88 -19.36
CA VAL A 58 8.55 8.84 -18.41
C VAL A 58 9.08 9.11 -17.01
N GLU A 59 10.37 9.40 -16.86
CA GLU A 59 10.99 9.74 -15.58
C GLU A 59 10.36 11.00 -14.97
N ARG A 60 10.07 12.00 -15.79
CA ARG A 60 9.41 13.24 -15.37
C ARG A 60 7.97 13.02 -14.94
N ALA A 61 7.22 12.15 -15.63
CA ALA A 61 5.85 11.79 -15.25
C ALA A 61 5.80 10.95 -13.97
N ALA A 62 6.79 10.07 -13.76
CA ALA A 62 6.93 9.24 -12.56
C ALA A 62 7.47 10.01 -11.34
N ALA A 63 8.14 11.14 -11.56
CA ALA A 63 8.68 11.96 -10.49
C ALA A 63 7.55 12.57 -9.63
N PRO A 64 7.58 12.41 -8.29
CA PRO A 64 6.63 13.06 -7.41
C PRO A 64 6.69 14.59 -7.58
N PRO A 65 5.56 15.32 -7.44
CA PRO A 65 5.59 16.77 -7.46
C PRO A 65 6.58 17.30 -6.43
N ARG A 66 7.47 18.23 -6.82
CA ARG A 66 8.52 18.77 -5.92
C ARG A 66 7.97 19.29 -4.60
N ALA A 67 6.76 19.86 -4.61
CA ALA A 67 6.07 20.30 -3.41
C ALA A 67 5.85 19.18 -2.37
N VAL A 68 5.65 17.94 -2.79
CA VAL A 68 5.52 16.78 -1.89
C VAL A 68 6.89 16.40 -1.31
N LEU A 69 7.92 16.35 -2.15
CA LEU A 69 9.30 16.09 -1.70
C LEU A 69 9.77 17.15 -0.70
N ASP A 70 9.57 18.43 -1.00
CA ASP A 70 9.92 19.55 -0.13
C ASP A 70 9.19 19.46 1.22
N ARG A 71 7.91 19.06 1.21
CA ARG A 71 7.13 18.88 2.43
C ARG A 71 7.64 17.71 3.27
N LEU A 72 8.05 16.61 2.65
CA LEU A 72 8.62 15.44 3.33
C LEU A 72 10.00 15.75 3.91
N VAL A 73 10.86 16.44 3.16
CA VAL A 73 12.18 16.91 3.63
C VAL A 73 12.02 17.91 4.76
N ALA A 74 11.09 18.86 4.66
CA ALA A 74 10.79 19.80 5.73
C ALA A 74 10.24 19.09 6.97
N ALA A 75 9.37 18.09 6.81
CA ALA A 75 8.83 17.31 7.91
C ALA A 75 9.90 16.47 8.63
N SER A 76 10.81 15.84 7.88
CA SER A 76 11.92 15.06 8.45
C SER A 76 12.94 15.96 9.18
N ALA A 77 13.26 17.12 8.61
CA ALA A 77 14.13 18.12 9.25
C ALA A 77 13.53 18.65 10.57
N ARG A 78 12.21 18.89 10.61
CA ARG A 78 11.49 19.28 11.84
C ARG A 78 11.58 18.19 12.91
N ARG A 79 11.47 16.91 12.53
CA ARG A 79 11.58 15.77 13.46
C ARG A 79 12.97 15.68 14.09
N GLY A 80 14.02 15.84 13.29
CA GLY A 80 15.40 15.84 13.77
C GLY A 80 15.75 17.01 14.68
N ARG A 81 15.22 18.21 14.40
CA ARG A 81 15.38 19.37 15.30
C ARG A 81 14.68 19.15 16.64
N ARG A 82 13.46 18.59 16.63
CA ARG A 82 12.71 18.28 17.85
C ARG A 82 13.40 17.21 18.70
N SER A 83 13.89 16.13 18.09
CA SER A 83 14.60 15.08 18.85
C SER A 83 15.88 15.60 19.49
N ARG A 84 16.67 16.42 18.77
CA ARG A 84 17.88 17.07 19.31
C ARG A 84 17.56 18.02 20.46
N ALA A 85 16.48 18.81 20.34
CA ALA A 85 16.04 19.70 21.41
C ALA A 85 15.62 18.92 22.67
N LEU A 86 14.88 17.83 22.52
CA LEU A 86 14.48 16.97 23.64
C LEU A 86 15.69 16.30 24.32
N LEU A 87 16.67 15.83 23.53
CA LEU A 87 17.91 15.27 24.07
C LEU A 87 18.73 16.32 24.83
N ALA A 88 18.83 17.55 24.30
CA ALA A 88 19.52 18.65 24.98
C ALA A 88 18.83 19.04 26.31
N LEU A 89 17.49 19.07 26.33
CA LEU A 89 16.72 19.29 27.56
C LEU A 89 16.95 18.17 28.58
N ALA A 90 16.88 16.90 28.16
CA ALA A 90 17.14 15.76 29.03
C ALA A 90 18.57 15.79 29.61
N ALA A 91 19.57 16.09 28.77
CA ALA A 91 20.96 16.25 29.22
C ALA A 91 21.09 17.39 30.25
N SER A 92 20.39 18.51 30.03
CA SER A 92 20.39 19.66 30.94
C SER A 92 19.79 19.30 32.32
N VAL A 93 18.71 18.50 32.35
CA VAL A 93 18.10 17.99 33.60
C VAL A 93 19.06 17.06 34.34
N VAL A 94 19.76 16.16 33.63
CA VAL A 94 20.75 15.27 34.25
C VAL A 94 21.91 16.07 34.84
N VAL A 95 22.43 17.06 34.13
CA VAL A 95 23.51 17.93 34.63
C VAL A 95 23.05 18.71 35.87
N ALA A 96 21.83 19.24 35.88
CA ALA A 96 21.27 19.95 37.03
C ALA A 96 21.05 19.01 38.24
N ALA A 97 20.60 17.78 38.03
CA ALA A 97 20.42 16.79 39.10
C ALA A 97 21.78 16.34 39.69
N VAL A 98 22.76 16.01 38.83
CA VAL A 98 24.10 15.60 39.28
C VAL A 98 24.82 16.77 39.95
N GLY A 99 24.80 17.96 39.35
CA GLY A 99 25.39 19.18 39.92
C GLY A 99 24.70 19.62 41.23
N GLY A 100 23.38 19.46 41.31
CA GLY A 100 22.60 19.74 42.52
C GLY A 100 22.94 18.78 43.66
N THR A 101 23.02 17.47 43.40
CA THR A 101 23.43 16.48 44.41
C THR A 101 24.85 16.72 44.93
N ALA A 102 25.79 17.14 44.07
CA ALA A 102 27.15 17.50 44.50
C ALA A 102 27.16 18.76 45.40
N TRP A 103 26.34 19.77 45.08
CA TRP A 103 26.18 20.98 45.89
C TRP A 103 25.53 20.71 47.26
N LEU A 104 24.48 19.88 47.30
CA LEU A 104 23.82 19.47 48.54
C LEU A 104 24.73 18.63 49.43
N SER A 105 25.57 17.77 48.84
CA SER A 105 26.56 16.95 49.58
C SER A 105 27.64 17.82 50.23
N ALA A 106 28.12 18.85 49.52
CA ALA A 106 29.11 19.80 50.04
C ALA A 106 28.56 20.74 51.14
N ALA A 107 27.25 21.04 51.09
CA ALA A 107 26.59 21.82 52.15
C ALA A 107 26.37 20.99 53.44
N GLN A 108 26.23 19.67 53.34
CA GLN A 108 25.95 18.79 54.49
C GLN A 108 27.21 18.45 55.31
N THR A 109 28.38 18.35 54.67
CA THR A 109 29.67 18.14 55.38
C THR A 109 30.13 19.34 56.19
N ALA A 110 29.56 20.53 55.98
CA ALA A 110 29.83 21.71 56.79
C ALA A 110 29.05 21.75 58.13
N SER A 111 28.12 20.81 58.37
CA SER A 111 27.22 20.85 59.55
C SER A 111 27.42 19.71 60.56
N GLN A 112 28.39 18.80 60.37
CA GLN A 112 28.59 17.66 61.29
C GLN A 112 29.77 17.78 62.25
N ASP A 113 30.53 18.87 62.22
CA ASP A 113 31.39 19.24 63.35
C ASP A 113 30.56 19.95 64.42
N THR A 114 29.71 19.23 65.17
CA THR A 114 29.32 19.53 66.57
C THR A 114 28.45 18.40 67.15
N VAL A 115 28.88 17.91 68.33
CA VAL A 115 28.25 16.99 69.30
C VAL A 115 28.59 15.50 69.19
N ALA A 116 29.59 15.14 70.01
CA ALA A 116 29.76 13.82 70.62
C ALA A 116 28.57 13.44 71.51
N GLY A 117 28.16 12.16 71.52
CA GLY A 117 27.24 11.67 72.55
C GLY A 117 26.65 10.26 72.37
N SER A 118 27.34 9.28 72.96
CA SER A 118 26.78 8.14 73.70
C SER A 118 26.11 6.94 72.99
N ALA A 119 26.40 5.76 73.57
CA ALA A 119 26.28 4.40 73.07
C ALA A 119 24.90 3.72 73.23
N ALA A 120 24.64 2.66 72.45
CA ALA A 120 24.32 1.31 72.96
C ALA A 120 24.07 0.24 71.84
N ALA A 121 24.93 -0.78 71.83
CA ALA A 121 24.72 -2.24 71.67
C ALA A 121 23.67 -2.85 70.69
N ALA A 122 24.20 -3.47 69.61
CA ALA A 122 24.19 -4.91 69.22
C ALA A 122 22.88 -5.75 69.09
N PRO A 123 22.85 -6.90 68.36
CA PRO A 123 23.91 -7.53 67.56
C PRO A 123 23.52 -7.91 66.11
N GLN A 124 24.57 -8.25 65.36
CA GLN A 124 24.61 -8.84 64.04
C GLN A 124 24.38 -10.36 64.09
N TYR A 125 23.93 -10.94 62.99
CA TYR A 125 24.31 -12.31 62.63
C TYR A 125 24.89 -12.30 61.21
N GLU A 126 26.08 -12.86 61.12
CA GLU A 126 26.85 -13.13 59.92
C GLU A 126 26.73 -14.62 59.63
N THR A 127 26.54 -15.01 58.38
CA THR A 127 27.11 -16.25 57.83
C THR A 127 27.12 -16.20 56.30
N ALA A 128 28.32 -16.35 55.77
CA ALA A 128 28.66 -16.88 54.45
C ALA A 128 29.79 -17.91 54.71
N PRO A 129 30.39 -18.60 53.72
CA PRO A 129 30.04 -18.80 52.31
C PRO A 129 30.10 -20.30 51.90
N ASP A 130 29.92 -20.62 50.61
CA ASP A 130 30.95 -21.34 49.85
C ASP A 130 30.58 -21.54 48.36
N GLY A 131 31.56 -21.24 47.51
CA GLY A 131 32.02 -22.22 46.51
C GLY A 131 31.62 -22.07 45.04
N GLY A 132 32.51 -21.45 44.26
CA GLY A 132 32.97 -21.93 42.94
C GLY A 132 32.06 -21.70 41.73
N ALA A 133 32.30 -20.70 40.88
CA ALA A 133 33.31 -20.65 39.80
C ALA A 133 33.03 -21.59 38.62
N GLY A 134 32.91 -21.00 37.41
CA GLY A 134 32.88 -21.74 36.15
C GLY A 134 32.48 -20.88 34.95
N SER A 135 33.49 -20.33 34.28
CA SER A 135 33.41 -19.47 33.09
C SER A 135 33.38 -20.27 31.78
N ALA A 136 32.96 -19.57 30.71
CA ALA A 136 33.46 -19.64 29.33
C ALA A 136 32.94 -20.68 28.32
N ALA A 137 32.40 -20.08 27.24
CA ALA A 137 32.81 -20.25 25.83
C ALA A 137 32.37 -21.49 25.01
N ALA A 138 31.44 -21.19 24.09
CA ALA A 138 31.61 -21.15 22.62
C ALA A 138 31.88 -22.43 21.79
N ALA A 139 31.32 -22.32 20.56
CA ALA A 139 31.49 -23.11 19.34
C ALA A 139 30.78 -24.48 19.33
N GLY A 140 30.06 -24.91 18.29
CA GLY A 140 29.93 -24.44 16.91
C GLY A 140 29.92 -25.67 15.98
N ALA A 141 28.94 -25.77 15.07
CA ALA A 141 28.92 -26.58 13.83
C ALA A 141 27.49 -26.47 13.23
N ALA A 142 27.27 -25.91 12.04
CA ALA A 142 27.49 -26.52 10.71
C ALA A 142 26.47 -27.65 10.44
N SER A 143 25.76 -27.80 9.32
CA SER A 143 25.66 -27.13 8.01
C SER A 143 24.42 -27.68 7.27
N ASP A 144 24.18 -27.16 6.06
CA ASP A 144 23.48 -27.78 4.90
C ASP A 144 21.94 -27.77 4.88
N ALA A 145 21.24 -27.63 3.76
CA ALA A 145 21.51 -27.20 2.38
C ALA A 145 20.14 -27.15 1.63
N ALA A 146 20.17 -26.64 0.39
CA ALA A 146 19.18 -26.75 -0.69
C ALA A 146 17.93 -25.85 -0.59
N ALA A 147 17.79 -24.79 -1.40
CA ALA A 147 17.61 -24.75 -2.87
C ALA A 147 16.24 -25.29 -3.33
N ALA A 148 15.38 -24.39 -3.83
CA ALA A 148 14.62 -24.59 -5.06
C ALA A 148 13.88 -23.30 -5.46
N GLN A 149 14.08 -22.94 -6.72
CA GLN A 149 13.48 -21.85 -7.48
C GLN A 149 11.95 -21.94 -7.59
N ALA A 150 11.35 -20.78 -7.86
CA ALA A 150 9.97 -20.52 -8.30
C ALA A 150 9.62 -21.24 -9.64
N PRO A 151 8.37 -21.21 -10.18
CA PRO A 151 7.93 -19.98 -10.89
C PRO A 151 6.40 -19.75 -11.14
N LYS A 152 6.14 -18.55 -11.69
CA LYS A 152 5.08 -18.02 -12.60
C LYS A 152 3.64 -17.76 -12.12
N VAL A 153 3.29 -16.47 -12.12
CA VAL A 153 1.97 -15.93 -12.46
C VAL A 153 2.15 -15.11 -13.74
N GLY A 154 1.46 -15.51 -14.80
CA GLY A 154 1.18 -14.67 -15.96
C GLY A 154 -0.14 -13.94 -15.74
N ASN A 155 -0.22 -12.71 -16.22
CA ASN A 155 -1.50 -12.05 -16.40
C ASN A 155 -1.40 -11.15 -17.63
N ASP A 156 -2.18 -11.52 -18.64
CA ASP A 156 -2.53 -10.65 -19.74
C ASP A 156 -3.78 -9.84 -19.40
N GLU A 157 -3.55 -8.54 -19.53
CA GLU A 157 -4.28 -7.56 -20.32
C GLU A 157 -5.71 -7.09 -19.98
N ILE A 158 -5.79 -5.77 -20.13
CA ILE A 158 -6.84 -4.80 -19.86
C ILE A 158 -7.34 -4.32 -21.24
N PRO A 159 -8.66 -4.25 -21.52
CA PRO A 159 -9.13 -3.65 -22.76
C PRO A 159 -9.13 -2.12 -22.75
N GLN A 160 -8.77 -1.56 -23.90
CA GLN A 160 -8.59 -0.14 -24.19
C GLN A 160 -9.88 0.67 -24.24
N ILE A 161 -9.80 1.93 -23.81
CA ILE A 161 -10.92 2.86 -23.77
C ILE A 161 -10.45 4.30 -24.15
N PHE A 162 -11.07 4.79 -25.23
CA PHE A 162 -11.27 6.18 -25.69
C PHE A 162 -10.18 6.94 -26.47
N GLY A 163 -10.55 7.22 -27.74
CA GLY A 163 -10.07 8.35 -28.53
C GLY A 163 -10.69 9.69 -28.10
N ALA A 164 -9.97 10.76 -28.42
CA ALA A 164 -10.30 12.13 -28.07
C ALA A 164 -11.33 12.77 -29.02
N PRO A 165 -12.19 13.68 -28.52
CA PRO A 165 -12.74 14.77 -29.32
C PRO A 165 -12.04 16.10 -29.02
N ASP A 166 -11.83 16.90 -30.07
CA ASP A 166 -11.37 18.29 -30.05
C ASP A 166 -12.28 19.22 -29.25
N SER A 167 -11.71 20.14 -28.45
CA SER A 167 -12.25 21.48 -28.10
C SER A 167 -11.38 22.22 -27.04
N PRO A 168 -11.47 23.56 -26.88
CA PRO A 168 -10.42 24.50 -27.25
C PRO A 168 -9.64 25.09 -26.05
N VAL A 169 -8.54 25.78 -26.37
CA VAL A 169 -7.64 26.47 -25.44
C VAL A 169 -8.34 27.60 -24.66
N PRO A 170 -8.13 27.73 -23.33
CA PRO A 170 -8.31 29.00 -22.63
C PRO A 170 -6.97 29.64 -22.21
N SER A 171 -6.86 30.95 -22.47
CA SER A 171 -5.79 31.85 -22.00
C SER A 171 -6.06 32.36 -20.57
N PRO A 172 -5.07 33.00 -19.89
CA PRO A 172 -4.82 32.82 -18.47
C PRO A 172 -5.53 33.83 -17.56
N GLY A 173 -5.75 33.40 -16.31
CA GLY A 173 -5.99 34.31 -15.20
C GLY A 173 -7.12 33.85 -14.28
N THR A 174 -6.78 33.30 -13.13
CA THR A 174 -7.37 33.63 -11.81
C THR A 174 -6.60 32.87 -10.73
N VAL A 175 -6.08 33.63 -9.78
CA VAL A 175 -5.35 33.22 -8.57
C VAL A 175 -6.09 32.15 -7.75
N ALA A 176 -5.41 31.06 -7.42
CA ALA A 176 -5.90 30.05 -6.48
C ALA A 176 -5.96 30.64 -5.06
N ARG A 177 -7.18 30.89 -4.57
CA ARG A 177 -7.44 31.20 -3.16
C ARG A 177 -7.42 29.89 -2.37
N LYS A 178 -6.61 29.85 -1.32
CA LYS A 178 -6.57 28.79 -0.31
C LYS A 178 -7.97 28.58 0.27
N VAL A 179 -8.62 27.45 -0.04
CA VAL A 179 -9.83 27.02 0.66
C VAL A 179 -9.38 26.11 1.80
N GLU A 180 -9.51 26.68 2.99
CA GLU A 180 -9.37 26.03 4.28
C GLU A 180 -10.43 24.91 4.41
N GLN A 181 -10.04 23.75 4.96
CA GLN A 181 -10.96 22.65 5.26
C GLN A 181 -11.98 23.05 6.34
N SER A 182 -13.28 22.87 6.08
CA SER A 182 -14.35 22.60 7.08
C SER A 182 -15.74 22.52 6.44
N PRO A 183 -16.73 21.89 7.09
CA PRO A 183 -16.73 20.70 7.94
C PRO A 183 -17.71 19.63 7.40
N ALA A 184 -17.87 18.52 8.11
CA ALA A 184 -18.78 17.44 7.76
C ALA A 184 -20.22 17.90 7.49
N GLU A 185 -20.82 17.49 6.37
CA GLU A 185 -22.27 17.44 6.22
C GLU A 185 -22.69 16.20 5.40
N GLU A 186 -23.43 15.33 6.08
CA GLU A 186 -24.15 14.14 5.64
C GLU A 186 -23.44 13.12 4.74
N THR A 187 -22.59 12.31 5.39
CA THR A 187 -22.37 10.94 4.90
C THR A 187 -23.66 10.15 5.08
N VAL A 188 -24.41 9.92 4.00
CA VAL A 188 -25.42 8.87 3.94
C VAL A 188 -24.69 7.53 4.13
N THR A 189 -24.63 7.06 5.36
CA THR A 189 -24.11 5.74 5.72
C THR A 189 -25.27 4.77 5.68
N ALA A 190 -25.75 4.44 4.49
CA ALA A 190 -26.46 3.18 4.31
C ALA A 190 -25.37 2.13 4.08
N SER A 191 -25.04 1.39 5.14
CA SER A 191 -24.03 0.35 5.12
C SER A 191 -24.73 -1.01 5.20
N PRO A 192 -25.30 -1.53 4.10
CA PRO A 192 -25.75 -2.91 4.07
C PRO A 192 -24.52 -3.82 4.10
N GLU A 193 -24.29 -4.50 5.22
CA GLU A 193 -23.43 -5.67 5.22
C GLU A 193 -24.18 -6.81 4.52
N ALA A 194 -23.70 -7.20 3.36
CA ALA A 194 -24.18 -8.38 2.66
C ALA A 194 -23.26 -9.58 2.92
N ARG A 195 -23.88 -10.74 3.11
CA ARG A 195 -23.18 -12.02 3.23
C ARG A 195 -23.34 -12.80 1.94
N GLY A 196 -22.24 -13.34 1.42
CA GLY A 196 -22.25 -14.18 0.21
C GLY A 196 -23.00 -15.49 0.42
N SER A 197 -23.26 -16.21 -0.67
CA SER A 197 -24.07 -17.44 -0.68
C SER A 197 -23.59 -18.50 0.32
N ASN A 198 -22.27 -18.58 0.55
CA ASN A 198 -21.64 -19.58 1.40
C ASN A 198 -21.39 -19.07 2.83
N GLY A 199 -21.79 -17.85 3.16
CA GLY A 199 -21.63 -17.28 4.50
C GLY A 199 -20.26 -16.66 4.79
N ASP A 200 -19.21 -17.12 4.11
CA ASP A 200 -17.82 -16.74 4.38
C ASP A 200 -17.43 -15.38 3.81
N MET A 201 -18.13 -14.93 2.77
CA MET A 201 -17.89 -13.63 2.14
C MET A 201 -18.73 -12.55 2.78
N ARG A 202 -18.13 -11.40 3.09
CA ARG A 202 -18.85 -10.19 3.53
C ARG A 202 -18.52 -9.01 2.63
N LEU A 203 -19.52 -8.22 2.30
CA LEU A 203 -19.42 -6.99 1.52
C LEU A 203 -20.09 -5.86 2.31
N THR A 204 -19.33 -4.81 2.62
CA THR A 204 -19.82 -3.58 3.26
C THR A 204 -19.63 -2.43 2.27
N VAL A 205 -20.69 -1.69 1.96
CA VAL A 205 -20.63 -0.62 0.96
C VAL A 205 -20.85 0.73 1.61
N ARG A 206 -20.04 1.72 1.24
CA ARG A 206 -20.26 3.13 1.54
C ARG A 206 -20.37 3.90 0.23
N LEU A 207 -21.43 4.69 0.10
CA LEU A 207 -21.64 5.60 -1.00
C LEU A 207 -21.25 7.01 -0.57
N VAL A 208 -20.44 7.69 -1.36
CA VAL A 208 -20.04 9.09 -1.15
C VAL A 208 -20.50 9.89 -2.37
N PRO A 209 -21.44 10.84 -2.22
CA PRO A 209 -21.84 11.72 -3.30
C PRO A 209 -20.65 12.52 -3.84
N GLN A 210 -20.55 12.68 -5.15
CA GLN A 210 -19.53 13.48 -5.85
C GLN A 210 -20.19 14.43 -6.86
N GLU A 211 -19.47 15.45 -7.34
CA GLU A 211 -20.00 16.42 -8.31
C GLU A 211 -20.56 15.78 -9.60
N ARG A 212 -19.98 14.64 -10.01
CA ARG A 212 -20.40 13.87 -11.19
C ARG A 212 -20.68 12.40 -10.87
N GLY A 213 -21.55 12.16 -9.89
CA GLY A 213 -22.09 10.83 -9.58
C GLY A 213 -21.80 10.38 -8.15
N THR A 214 -21.40 9.12 -7.99
CA THR A 214 -21.16 8.52 -6.66
C THR A 214 -19.84 7.76 -6.63
N GLN A 215 -19.02 8.04 -5.63
CA GLN A 215 -17.90 7.19 -5.28
C GLN A 215 -18.40 6.04 -4.40
N VAL A 216 -18.06 4.82 -4.79
CA VAL A 216 -18.40 3.58 -4.09
C VAL A 216 -17.14 3.06 -3.41
N VAL A 217 -17.21 2.93 -2.08
CA VAL A 217 -16.16 2.32 -1.26
C VAL A 217 -16.71 1.01 -0.71
N ALA A 218 -16.28 -0.11 -1.29
CA ALA A 218 -16.71 -1.46 -0.95
C ALA A 218 -15.62 -2.18 -0.15
N ARG A 219 -15.91 -2.59 1.08
CA ARG A 219 -15.03 -3.45 1.88
C ARG A 219 -15.47 -4.89 1.74
N VAL A 220 -14.55 -5.75 1.34
CA VAL A 220 -14.82 -7.18 1.13
C VAL A 220 -13.92 -8.02 2.03
N ALA A 221 -14.50 -9.04 2.62
CA ALA A 221 -13.79 -10.06 3.40
C ALA A 221 -14.18 -11.46 2.90
N GLY A 222 -13.26 -12.41 3.02
CA GLY A 222 -13.53 -13.84 2.73
C GLY A 222 -13.46 -14.25 1.26
N VAL A 223 -12.86 -13.42 0.38
CA VAL A 223 -12.60 -13.82 -1.02
C VAL A 223 -11.34 -14.70 -1.07
N PRO A 224 -11.36 -15.87 -1.74
CA PRO A 224 -10.16 -16.68 -1.92
C PRO A 224 -9.07 -15.94 -2.70
N ALA A 225 -7.81 -16.14 -2.31
CA ALA A 225 -6.67 -15.59 -3.03
C ALA A 225 -6.63 -16.10 -4.48
N GLY A 226 -6.22 -15.25 -5.42
CA GLY A 226 -6.23 -15.57 -6.85
C GLY A 226 -7.60 -15.46 -7.53
N THR A 227 -8.67 -15.13 -6.78
CA THR A 227 -9.97 -14.85 -7.41
C THR A 227 -9.93 -13.49 -8.09
N VAL A 228 -10.26 -13.45 -9.38
CA VAL A 228 -10.54 -12.19 -10.09
C VAL A 228 -11.99 -11.83 -9.86
N CYS A 229 -12.23 -10.66 -9.26
CA CYS A 229 -13.55 -10.15 -8.95
C CYS A 229 -13.81 -8.82 -9.67
N THR A 230 -15.06 -8.53 -9.94
CA THR A 230 -15.51 -7.26 -10.52
C THR A 230 -16.63 -6.68 -9.67
N LEU A 231 -16.54 -5.40 -9.34
CA LEU A 231 -17.61 -4.70 -8.62
C LEU A 231 -18.58 -4.06 -9.61
N ARG A 232 -19.88 -4.36 -9.46
CA ARG A 232 -20.96 -3.91 -10.34
C ARG A 232 -21.95 -3.10 -9.53
N VAL A 233 -22.22 -1.87 -9.97
CA VAL A 233 -23.26 -1.02 -9.39
C VAL A 233 -24.49 -1.10 -10.28
N ILE A 234 -25.63 -1.45 -9.72
CA ILE A 234 -26.88 -1.66 -10.44
C ILE A 234 -27.84 -0.54 -10.05
N GLY A 235 -28.27 0.23 -11.05
CA GLY A 235 -29.27 1.27 -10.91
C GLY A 235 -30.69 0.70 -10.86
N LYS A 236 -31.62 1.46 -10.28
CA LYS A 236 -33.05 1.12 -10.21
C LYS A 236 -33.72 1.05 -11.59
N ASP A 237 -33.10 1.65 -12.60
CA ASP A 237 -33.47 1.59 -14.01
C ASP A 237 -32.91 0.36 -14.73
N GLY A 238 -32.15 -0.49 -14.04
CA GLY A 238 -31.44 -1.64 -14.60
C GLY A 238 -30.07 -1.32 -15.20
N THR A 239 -29.61 -0.06 -15.14
CA THR A 239 -28.28 0.32 -15.63
C THR A 239 -27.19 -0.36 -14.80
N VAL A 240 -26.20 -0.96 -15.46
CA VAL A 240 -25.07 -1.63 -14.78
C VAL A 240 -23.77 -0.86 -15.04
N SER A 241 -23.19 -0.27 -14.00
CA SER A 241 -21.84 0.31 -14.04
C SER A 241 -20.82 -0.71 -13.53
N VAL A 242 -19.81 -1.01 -14.33
CA VAL A 242 -18.74 -1.95 -13.99
C VAL A 242 -17.51 -1.15 -13.56
N LEU A 243 -17.01 -1.41 -12.34
CA LEU A 243 -15.91 -0.64 -11.74
C LEU A 243 -14.52 -1.24 -12.00
N GLY A 244 -14.38 -2.00 -13.08
CA GLY A 244 -13.14 -2.65 -13.51
C GLY A 244 -12.86 -3.99 -12.79
N PRO A 245 -12.07 -4.89 -13.42
CA PRO A 245 -11.67 -6.15 -12.80
C PRO A 245 -10.51 -5.93 -11.81
N TRP A 246 -10.56 -6.64 -10.68
CA TRP A 246 -9.51 -6.66 -9.67
C TRP A 246 -9.11 -8.09 -9.34
N ALA A 247 -7.80 -8.37 -9.35
CA ALA A 247 -7.23 -9.63 -8.91
C ALA A 247 -6.87 -9.56 -7.42
N VAL A 248 -7.28 -10.55 -6.63
CA VAL A 248 -6.87 -10.66 -5.23
C VAL A 248 -5.45 -11.23 -5.18
N GLY A 249 -4.45 -10.36 -4.93
CA GLY A 249 -3.04 -10.74 -4.85
C GLY A 249 -2.71 -11.65 -3.66
N SER A 250 -1.73 -12.54 -3.83
CA SER A 250 -1.28 -13.47 -2.79
C SER A 250 -0.59 -12.80 -1.59
N GLY A 251 -0.06 -11.58 -1.77
CA GLY A 251 0.63 -10.79 -0.73
C GLY A 251 -0.25 -9.84 0.08
N GLU A 252 -1.49 -9.56 -0.36
CA GLU A 252 -2.44 -8.66 0.33
C GLU A 252 -3.25 -9.36 1.43
N TYR A 253 -2.96 -10.64 1.70
CA TYR A 253 -3.61 -11.45 2.74
C TYR A 253 -3.21 -11.10 4.19
N ARG A 254 -2.70 -9.90 4.46
CA ARG A 254 -2.43 -9.43 5.84
C ARG A 254 -3.42 -8.36 6.30
N GLY A 255 -4.71 -8.62 6.14
CA GLY A 255 -5.72 -7.81 6.82
C GLY A 255 -7.16 -8.29 6.62
N PRO A 256 -8.05 -8.11 7.60
CA PRO A 256 -9.42 -8.60 7.54
C PRO A 256 -10.35 -7.84 6.57
N LYS A 257 -9.85 -6.92 5.73
CA LYS A 257 -10.68 -6.01 4.91
C LYS A 257 -9.93 -5.61 3.64
N MET A 258 -10.27 -6.20 2.49
CA MET A 258 -9.93 -5.61 1.20
C MET A 258 -10.86 -4.42 0.98
N VAL A 259 -10.33 -3.30 0.48
CA VAL A 259 -11.12 -2.11 0.16
C VAL A 259 -11.02 -1.89 -1.34
N PHE A 260 -12.18 -1.88 -1.98
CA PHE A 260 -12.38 -1.61 -3.38
C PHE A 260 -13.01 -0.23 -3.53
N GLU A 261 -12.39 0.63 -4.33
CA GLU A 261 -12.88 1.98 -4.58
C GLU A 261 -13.13 2.17 -6.06
N GLY A 262 -14.30 2.70 -6.41
CA GLY A 262 -14.66 3.02 -7.79
C GLY A 262 -15.68 4.15 -7.85
N SER A 263 -15.96 4.66 -9.05
CA SER A 263 -16.92 5.74 -9.26
C SER A 263 -17.95 5.36 -10.34
N THR A 264 -19.21 5.69 -10.10
CA THR A 264 -20.31 5.55 -11.06
C THR A 264 -20.93 6.90 -11.35
N ALA A 265 -21.49 7.08 -12.55
CA ALA A 265 -22.28 8.25 -12.91
C ALA A 265 -23.65 8.28 -12.21
N LEU A 266 -24.10 7.15 -11.64
CA LEU A 266 -25.35 7.09 -10.87
C LEU A 266 -25.25 7.91 -9.59
N SER A 267 -26.29 8.69 -9.28
CA SER A 267 -26.44 9.36 -7.99
C SER A 267 -26.78 8.33 -6.90
N PRO A 268 -26.50 8.59 -5.60
CA PRO A 268 -26.69 7.58 -4.55
C PRO A 268 -28.13 7.03 -4.49
N GLY A 269 -29.14 7.89 -4.71
CA GLY A 269 -30.56 7.48 -4.72
C GLY A 269 -31.00 6.68 -5.96
N GLN A 270 -30.19 6.64 -7.01
CA GLN A 270 -30.44 5.86 -8.23
C GLN A 270 -29.88 4.44 -8.12
N ILE A 271 -29.01 4.17 -7.14
CA ILE A 271 -28.40 2.86 -6.94
C ILE A 271 -29.40 1.95 -6.21
N GLU A 272 -29.66 0.76 -6.77
CA GLU A 272 -30.49 -0.28 -6.16
C GLU A 272 -29.62 -1.26 -5.36
N ARG A 273 -28.50 -1.68 -5.93
CA ARG A 273 -27.58 -2.62 -5.26
C ARG A 273 -26.18 -2.57 -5.84
N VAL A 274 -25.24 -3.07 -5.05
CA VAL A 274 -23.84 -3.27 -5.44
C VAL A 274 -23.52 -4.77 -5.33
N GLU A 275 -22.95 -5.33 -6.39
CA GLU A 275 -22.61 -6.73 -6.50
C GLU A 275 -21.10 -6.92 -6.67
N LEU A 276 -20.54 -7.90 -5.97
CA LEU A 276 -19.23 -8.47 -6.29
C LEU A 276 -19.47 -9.70 -7.16
N ALA A 277 -18.99 -9.67 -8.40
CA ALA A 277 -19.08 -10.78 -9.33
C ALA A 277 -17.70 -11.44 -9.50
N GLY A 278 -17.68 -12.76 -9.70
CA GLY A 278 -16.47 -13.48 -10.09
C GLY A 278 -16.14 -13.29 -11.58
N ALA A 279 -15.01 -13.85 -12.02
CA ALA A 279 -14.61 -13.85 -13.43
C ALA A 279 -15.62 -14.51 -14.36
N ASP A 280 -16.42 -15.45 -13.85
CA ASP A 280 -17.51 -16.12 -14.58
C ASP A 280 -18.79 -15.27 -14.69
N GLY A 281 -18.77 -14.03 -14.17
CA GLY A 281 -19.90 -13.12 -14.15
C GLY A 281 -20.96 -13.45 -13.10
N ARG A 282 -20.77 -14.52 -12.31
CA ARG A 282 -21.72 -14.88 -11.24
C ARG A 282 -21.55 -13.97 -10.04
N THR A 283 -22.68 -13.54 -9.48
CA THR A 283 -22.72 -12.74 -8.26
C THR A 283 -22.30 -13.59 -7.06
N LEU A 284 -21.17 -13.23 -6.44
CA LEU A 284 -20.63 -13.89 -5.25
C LEU A 284 -21.28 -13.34 -3.98
N VAL A 285 -21.47 -12.02 -3.92
CA VAL A 285 -22.14 -11.32 -2.83
C VAL A 285 -22.79 -10.03 -3.36
N ALA A 286 -23.97 -9.69 -2.84
CA ALA A 286 -24.74 -8.52 -3.28
C ALA A 286 -25.30 -7.74 -2.08
N ALA A 287 -25.05 -6.44 -2.05
CA ALA A 287 -25.54 -5.52 -1.04
C ALA A 287 -26.61 -4.58 -1.63
N ARG A 288 -27.85 -4.70 -1.16
CA ARG A 288 -28.97 -3.83 -1.55
C ARG A 288 -28.98 -2.56 -0.72
N LEU A 289 -29.27 -1.43 -1.36
CA LEU A 289 -29.17 -0.09 -0.80
C LEU A 289 -30.53 0.60 -0.69
#